data_AF-A0A172UDT4-F1
#
_entry.id   AF-A0A172UDT4-F1
#
_cell.length_a   1.000
_cell.length_b   1.000
_cell.length_c   1.000
_cell.angle_alpha   90.00
_cell.angle_beta   90.00
_cell.angle_gamma   90.00
#
_symmetry.space_group_name_H-M   'P 1'
#
loop_
_entity.id
_entity.type
_entity.pdbx_description
1 polymer ?
#
loop_
_entity_poly.entity_id
_entity_poly.type
_entity_poly.pdbx_seq_one_letter_code
_entity_poly.pdbx_strand_id
1 'polypeptide(L)'
;MAIPALVGLPGHGKSYSAVELFIIAAITEKRKIVTNIPLNIDNLKRDYPDYDFDGCLIDIDLDKLKTAGPEAWRDPATMPPSALYLLDELWKIWPAGLKASNIPPYQLSFIKEHRHYLDETGREPDIVLVTQNLEDICNAVRTMVETTIICTKLTAVGKKGNFRRDYYEGSVKGFQGPKSKFIRSDHMVKYQAEVWQYYKSHTKASGNVTAVNNTGVVSATVFNGLGFKFGVGLLVLFVAMAVWGYVKTADDVEKMTQKKPIERPAMPATVNARTPQPQNQPKPTPSVSSSYRLAGIYVLPGSSIAVIATNDGRSIRIDATKHCHLDIEYSCDFEQQTVTRYSGSSGSSLSVPKDSAG
;
A
#
# COMPACT_ATOMS: atom_id res chain seq x y z
N MET A 1 0.76 -0.19 25.22
CA MET A 1 -0.41 -0.86 24.65
C MET A 1 0.12 -1.69 23.48
N ALA A 2 -0.14 -2.98 23.24
CA ALA A 2 -0.05 -3.53 21.88
C ALA A 2 -0.57 -4.97 21.84
N ILE A 3 -1.87 -5.18 21.68
CA ILE A 3 -2.40 -6.47 21.23
C ILE A 3 -2.53 -6.43 19.70
N PRO A 4 -1.60 -7.03 18.95
CA PRO A 4 -1.76 -7.19 17.51
C PRO A 4 -2.74 -8.33 17.19
N ALA A 5 -3.51 -8.14 16.13
CA ALA A 5 -4.38 -9.17 15.56
C ALA A 5 -3.99 -9.45 14.11
N LEU A 6 -3.62 -10.69 13.82
CA LEU A 6 -3.44 -11.21 12.47
C LEU A 6 -4.77 -11.76 11.95
N VAL A 7 -5.26 -11.18 10.86
CA VAL A 7 -6.51 -11.61 10.20
C VAL A 7 -6.29 -11.97 8.75
N GLY A 8 -7.16 -12.82 8.22
CA GLY A 8 -7.14 -13.20 6.81
C GLY A 8 -7.84 -14.52 6.54
N LEU A 9 -8.36 -14.65 5.32
CA LEU A 9 -9.00 -15.89 4.86
C LEU A 9 -8.03 -17.09 4.93
N PRO A 10 -8.56 -18.32 4.99
CA PRO A 10 -7.74 -19.52 4.92
C PRO A 10 -6.76 -19.47 3.74
N GLY A 11 -5.48 -19.76 4.00
CA GLY A 11 -4.43 -19.73 2.97
C GLY A 11 -3.92 -18.34 2.57
N HIS A 12 -4.28 -17.27 3.30
CA HIS A 12 -3.78 -15.91 3.04
C HIS A 12 -2.44 -15.57 3.72
N GLY A 13 -1.85 -16.50 4.47
CA GLY A 13 -0.52 -16.31 5.09
C GLY A 13 -0.53 -15.80 6.52
N LYS A 14 -1.67 -15.83 7.23
CA LYS A 14 -1.77 -15.40 8.63
C LYS A 14 -0.86 -16.21 9.57
N SER A 15 -0.93 -17.54 9.54
CA SER A 15 -0.10 -18.40 10.39
C SER A 15 1.39 -18.30 10.03
N TYR A 16 1.72 -18.18 8.74
CA TYR A 16 3.09 -17.90 8.29
C TYR A 16 3.60 -16.57 8.86
N SER A 17 2.80 -15.50 8.76
CA SER A 17 3.16 -14.19 9.30
C SER A 17 3.29 -14.21 10.82
N ALA A 18 2.49 -15.04 11.49
CA ALA A 18 2.58 -15.24 12.93
C ALA A 18 3.93 -15.82 13.33
N VAL A 19 4.40 -16.83 12.59
CA VAL A 19 5.73 -17.42 12.80
C VAL A 19 6.84 -16.43 12.46
N GLU A 20 6.75 -15.80 11.28
CA GLU A 20 7.75 -14.86 10.77
C GLU A 20 7.97 -13.64 11.68
N LEU A 21 6.88 -13.03 12.16
CA LEU A 21 6.93 -11.78 12.90
C LEU A 21 7.11 -11.98 14.41
N PHE A 22 6.58 -13.05 14.97
CA PHE A 22 6.47 -13.20 16.44
C PHE A 22 7.23 -14.40 16.98
N ILE A 23 7.01 -15.61 16.45
CA ILE A 23 7.65 -16.83 16.99
C ILE A 23 9.17 -16.76 16.86
N ILE A 24 9.67 -16.44 15.67
CA ILE A 24 11.13 -16.38 15.44
C ILE A 24 11.78 -15.30 16.32
N ALA A 25 11.13 -14.14 16.47
CA ALA A 25 11.62 -13.09 17.35
C ALA A 25 11.66 -13.56 18.82
N ALA A 26 10.59 -14.19 19.31
CA ALA A 26 10.53 -14.71 20.68
C ALA A 26 11.57 -15.80 20.96
N ILE A 27 11.83 -16.70 19.99
CA ILE A 27 12.91 -17.71 20.09
C ILE A 27 14.27 -17.02 20.21
N THR A 28 14.53 -16.03 19.35
CA THR A 28 15.79 -15.26 19.36
C THR A 28 16.00 -14.55 20.69
N GLU A 29 14.93 -14.05 21.30
CA GLU A 29 14.95 -13.39 22.61
C GLU A 29 14.88 -14.35 23.81
N LYS A 30 14.96 -15.67 23.58
CA LYS A 30 14.85 -16.73 24.59
C LYS A 30 13.61 -16.62 25.48
N ARG A 31 12.51 -16.17 24.89
CA ARG A 31 11.23 -15.95 25.56
C ARG A 31 10.42 -17.24 25.62
N LYS A 32 9.64 -17.43 26.68
CA LYS A 32 8.57 -18.45 26.69
C LYS A 32 7.50 -18.12 25.65
N ILE A 33 7.02 -19.15 24.97
CA ILE A 33 6.03 -19.07 23.90
C ILE A 33 4.87 -20.01 24.23
N VAL A 34 3.66 -19.46 24.28
CA VAL A 34 2.41 -20.21 24.42
C VAL A 34 1.66 -20.11 23.10
N THR A 35 1.47 -21.22 22.41
CA THR A 35 0.81 -21.20 21.10
C THR A 35 0.09 -22.51 20.79
N ASN A 36 -0.96 -22.42 19.98
CA ASN A 36 -1.64 -23.57 19.38
C ASN A 36 -1.41 -23.63 17.86
N ILE A 37 -0.48 -22.82 17.34
CA ILE A 37 -0.06 -22.92 15.94
C ILE A 37 0.80 -24.18 15.78
N PRO A 38 0.53 -25.01 14.76
CA PRO A 38 1.34 -26.19 14.50
C PRO A 38 2.74 -25.82 13.99
N LEU A 39 3.74 -26.12 14.81
CA LEU A 39 5.15 -25.88 14.51
C LEU A 39 5.88 -27.19 14.18
N ASN A 40 6.90 -27.11 13.33
CA ASN A 40 7.85 -28.18 13.10
C ASN A 40 9.02 -28.02 14.08
N ILE A 41 8.90 -28.67 15.24
CA ILE A 41 9.84 -28.55 16.35
C ILE A 41 11.22 -29.10 15.98
N ASP A 42 11.31 -30.13 15.13
CA ASP A 42 12.60 -30.71 14.73
C ASP A 42 13.43 -29.72 13.91
N ASN A 43 12.81 -29.05 12.94
CA ASN A 43 13.47 -28.00 12.18
C ASN A 43 13.84 -26.80 13.06
N LEU A 44 12.97 -26.42 13.99
CA LEU A 44 13.24 -25.34 14.93
C LEU A 44 14.39 -25.67 15.89
N LYS A 45 14.44 -26.88 16.46
CA LYS A 45 15.54 -27.37 17.31
C LYS A 45 16.86 -27.42 16.56
N ARG A 46 16.83 -27.82 15.27
CA ARG A 46 18.01 -27.84 14.41
C ARG A 46 18.56 -26.44 14.15
N ASP A 47 17.68 -25.48 13.86
CA ASP A 47 18.08 -24.14 13.42
C ASP A 47 18.30 -23.16 14.61
N TYR A 48 17.72 -23.44 15.78
CA TYR A 48 17.86 -22.67 17.03
C TYR A 48 18.24 -23.57 18.22
N PRO A 49 19.42 -24.22 18.20
CA PRO A 49 19.81 -25.20 19.23
C PRO A 49 19.98 -24.60 20.64
N ASP A 50 20.21 -23.30 20.73
CA ASP A 50 20.40 -22.59 22.01
C ASP A 50 19.08 -22.23 22.72
N TYR A 51 17.93 -22.51 22.09
CA TYR A 51 16.62 -22.27 22.67
C TYR A 51 16.06 -23.54 23.32
N ASP A 52 15.67 -23.44 24.58
CA ASP A 52 15.07 -24.56 25.32
C ASP A 52 13.60 -24.74 24.91
N PHE A 53 13.35 -25.51 23.85
CA PHE A 53 11.98 -25.78 23.40
C PHE A 53 11.16 -26.57 24.42
N ASP A 54 11.78 -27.45 25.21
CA ASP A 54 11.03 -28.33 26.12
C ASP A 54 10.57 -27.57 27.38
N GLY A 55 11.32 -26.55 27.81
CA GLY A 55 10.95 -25.67 28.93
C GLY A 55 10.30 -24.34 28.53
N CYS A 56 10.51 -23.85 27.30
CA CYS A 56 10.01 -22.54 26.87
C CYS A 56 8.85 -22.58 25.86
N LEU A 57 8.61 -23.68 25.14
CA LEU A 57 7.48 -23.80 24.22
C LEU A 57 6.34 -24.61 24.85
N ILE A 58 5.18 -23.97 24.99
CA ILE A 58 3.97 -24.56 25.55
C ILE A 58 2.93 -24.65 24.43
N ASP A 59 2.61 -25.87 24.02
CA ASP A 59 1.51 -26.17 23.11
C ASP A 59 0.18 -26.17 23.88
N ILE A 60 -0.78 -25.37 23.43
CA ILE A 60 -2.05 -25.17 24.15
C ILE A 60 -3.24 -25.67 23.35
N ASP A 61 -4.13 -26.40 24.00
CA ASP A 61 -5.42 -26.80 23.43
C ASP A 61 -6.50 -25.80 23.86
N LEU A 62 -6.96 -24.98 22.93
CA LEU A 62 -7.98 -23.95 23.23
C LEU A 62 -9.32 -24.54 23.67
N ASP A 63 -9.68 -25.74 23.21
CA ASP A 63 -10.94 -26.38 23.61
C ASP A 63 -10.90 -26.81 25.08
N LYS A 64 -9.73 -27.24 25.57
CA LYS A 64 -9.49 -27.49 27.00
C LYS A 64 -9.37 -26.21 27.79
N LEU A 65 -8.63 -25.23 27.30
CA LEU A 65 -8.43 -23.95 28.01
C LEU A 65 -9.75 -23.19 28.21
N LYS A 66 -10.65 -23.27 27.23
CA LYS A 66 -11.98 -22.66 27.28
C LYS A 66 -12.81 -23.12 28.48
N THR A 67 -12.75 -24.42 28.79
CA THR A 67 -13.54 -25.04 29.86
C THR A 67 -12.78 -25.14 31.18
N ALA A 68 -11.49 -24.82 31.18
CA ALA A 68 -10.65 -24.85 32.36
C ALA A 68 -11.06 -23.78 33.39
N GLY A 69 -10.90 -24.12 34.67
CA GLY A 69 -11.18 -23.22 35.78
C GLY A 69 -10.07 -22.20 36.02
N PRO A 70 -10.22 -21.34 37.05
CA PRO A 70 -9.25 -20.29 37.37
C PRO A 70 -7.84 -20.83 37.68
N GLU A 71 -7.71 -22.08 38.11
CA GLU A 71 -6.44 -22.74 38.38
C GLU A 71 -5.55 -22.82 37.12
N ALA A 72 -6.10 -23.23 35.98
CA ALA A 72 -5.32 -23.33 34.74
C ALA A 72 -4.93 -21.96 34.17
N TRP A 73 -5.80 -20.96 34.34
CA TRP A 73 -5.56 -19.60 33.86
C TRP A 73 -4.57 -18.81 34.71
N ARG A 74 -4.24 -19.31 35.91
CA ARG A 74 -3.30 -18.68 36.86
C ARG A 74 -2.05 -19.54 37.10
N ASP A 75 -2.02 -20.74 36.55
CA ASP A 75 -0.91 -21.67 36.67
C ASP A 75 0.27 -21.19 35.79
N PRO A 76 1.43 -20.85 36.37
CA PRO A 76 2.60 -20.42 35.60
C PRO A 76 3.14 -21.48 34.63
N ALA A 77 2.79 -22.76 34.80
CA ALA A 77 3.16 -23.81 33.85
C ALA A 77 2.32 -23.74 32.56
N THR A 78 1.08 -23.29 32.65
CA THR A 78 0.15 -23.16 31.51
C THR A 78 0.15 -21.73 30.94
N MET A 79 0.17 -20.74 31.83
CA MET A 79 0.13 -19.31 31.54
C MET A 79 1.34 -18.62 32.21
N PRO A 80 2.57 -18.83 31.71
CA PRO A 80 3.76 -18.21 32.29
C PRO A 80 3.78 -16.68 32.19
N PRO A 81 4.30 -15.98 33.20
CA PRO A 81 4.55 -14.54 33.11
C PRO A 81 5.55 -14.22 32.00
N SER A 82 5.47 -12.99 31.49
CA SER A 82 6.34 -12.45 30.43
C SER A 82 6.40 -13.25 29.12
N ALA A 83 5.52 -14.22 28.90
CA ALA A 83 5.51 -15.04 27.68
C ALA A 83 4.88 -14.33 26.47
N LEU A 84 5.20 -14.83 25.27
CA LEU A 84 4.47 -14.54 24.04
C LEU A 84 3.29 -15.51 23.94
N TYR A 85 2.08 -14.99 23.95
CA TYR A 85 0.84 -15.74 23.75
C TYR A 85 0.35 -15.54 22.32
N LEU A 86 0.59 -16.54 21.47
CA LEU A 86 0.19 -16.51 20.07
C LEU A 86 -0.95 -17.50 19.84
N LEU A 87 -2.18 -17.00 19.83
CA LEU A 87 -3.39 -17.81 19.91
C LEU A 87 -4.19 -17.78 18.60
N ASP A 88 -4.25 -18.90 17.90
CA ASP A 88 -4.99 -19.10 16.65
C ASP A 88 -6.41 -19.65 16.86
N GLU A 89 -7.36 -19.23 16.04
CA GLU A 89 -8.78 -19.58 16.17
C GLU A 89 -9.38 -19.19 17.55
N LEU A 90 -8.96 -18.04 18.08
CA LEU A 90 -9.33 -17.57 19.43
C LEU A 90 -10.83 -17.35 19.65
N TRP A 91 -11.62 -17.23 18.57
CA TRP A 91 -13.08 -17.17 18.65
C TRP A 91 -13.68 -18.39 19.36
N LYS A 92 -12.96 -19.51 19.45
CA LYS A 92 -13.37 -20.67 20.26
C LYS A 92 -13.60 -20.30 21.73
N ILE A 93 -12.72 -19.47 22.31
CA ILE A 93 -12.81 -19.04 23.71
C ILE A 93 -13.78 -17.85 23.84
N TRP A 94 -13.61 -16.84 23.01
CA TRP A 94 -14.39 -15.59 23.07
C TRP A 94 -15.15 -15.31 21.76
N PRO A 95 -16.20 -16.11 21.44
CA PRO A 95 -16.93 -15.98 20.19
C PRO A 95 -17.72 -14.68 20.11
N ALA A 96 -18.04 -14.27 18.89
CA ALA A 96 -18.96 -13.18 18.60
C ALA A 96 -20.27 -13.32 19.39
N GLY A 97 -20.80 -12.19 19.86
CA GLY A 97 -22.04 -12.15 20.66
C GLY A 97 -21.86 -12.45 22.15
N LEU A 98 -20.71 -12.98 22.61
CA LEU A 98 -20.44 -13.14 24.03
C LEU A 98 -20.33 -11.77 24.72
N LYS A 99 -21.19 -11.52 25.71
CA LYS A 99 -21.18 -10.28 26.50
C LYS A 99 -20.04 -10.32 27.52
N ALA A 100 -19.45 -9.16 27.83
CA ALA A 100 -18.39 -9.05 28.83
C ALA A 100 -18.80 -9.59 30.21
N SER A 101 -20.08 -9.45 30.59
CA SER A 101 -20.66 -9.99 31.83
C SER A 101 -20.66 -11.51 31.91
N ASN A 102 -20.58 -12.19 30.76
CA ASN A 102 -20.64 -13.65 30.65
C ASN A 102 -19.24 -14.25 30.46
N ILE A 103 -18.19 -13.42 30.37
CA ILE A 103 -16.80 -13.89 30.35
C ILE A 103 -16.40 -14.13 31.80
N PRO A 104 -15.85 -15.32 32.13
CA PRO A 104 -15.36 -15.57 33.48
C PRO A 104 -14.34 -14.51 33.92
N PRO A 105 -14.41 -13.98 35.16
CA PRO A 105 -13.55 -12.86 35.58
C PRO A 105 -12.04 -13.11 35.45
N TYR A 106 -11.59 -14.34 35.67
CA TYR A 106 -10.18 -14.73 35.52
C TYR A 106 -9.70 -14.64 34.07
N GLN A 107 -10.55 -14.95 33.09
CA GLN A 107 -10.21 -14.78 31.67
C GLN A 107 -10.14 -13.30 31.29
N LEU A 108 -11.06 -12.49 31.82
CA LEU A 108 -11.07 -11.06 31.55
C LEU A 108 -9.88 -10.34 32.18
N SER A 109 -9.50 -10.73 33.41
CA SER A 109 -8.28 -10.25 34.09
C SER A 109 -7.04 -10.62 33.29
N PHE A 110 -6.91 -11.87 32.82
CA PHE A 110 -5.78 -12.27 31.97
C PHE A 110 -5.56 -11.31 30.78
N ILE A 111 -6.61 -10.97 30.02
CA ILE A 111 -6.44 -10.10 28.85
C ILE A 111 -6.29 -8.63 29.23
N LYS A 112 -7.01 -8.14 30.25
CA LYS A 112 -6.96 -6.71 30.64
C LYS A 112 -5.69 -6.35 31.42
N GLU A 113 -5.17 -7.29 32.18
CA GLU A 113 -4.09 -7.08 33.15
C GLU A 113 -2.79 -7.80 32.72
N HIS A 114 -2.73 -8.35 31.50
CA HIS A 114 -1.58 -9.11 30.98
C HIS A 114 -0.23 -8.42 31.23
N ARG A 115 -0.15 -7.10 31.10
CA ARG A 115 1.09 -6.32 31.28
C ARG A 115 1.66 -6.33 32.69
N HIS A 116 0.83 -6.59 33.69
CA HIS A 116 1.28 -6.64 35.08
C HIS A 116 1.86 -8.00 35.45
N TYR A 117 1.75 -8.99 34.56
CA TYR A 117 2.18 -10.35 34.81
C TYR A 117 3.62 -10.56 34.33
N LEU A 118 4.56 -9.99 35.09
CA LEU A 118 5.99 -9.95 34.80
C LEU A 118 6.76 -11.04 35.55
N ASP A 119 7.79 -11.58 34.91
CA ASP A 119 8.82 -12.39 35.53
C ASP A 119 10.06 -11.56 35.91
N GLU A 120 11.14 -12.22 36.32
CA GLU A 120 12.41 -11.59 36.70
C GLU A 120 13.07 -10.79 35.56
N THR A 121 12.70 -11.05 34.30
CA THR A 121 13.21 -10.29 33.14
C THR A 121 12.55 -8.92 33.01
N GLY A 122 11.42 -8.69 33.69
CA GLY A 122 10.65 -7.43 33.63
C GLY A 122 9.98 -7.16 32.28
N ARG A 123 9.95 -8.15 31.36
CA ARG A 123 9.36 -8.00 30.04
C ARG A 123 7.84 -8.10 30.09
N GLU A 124 7.12 -7.18 29.45
CA GLU A 124 5.66 -7.27 29.35
C GLU A 124 5.24 -8.51 28.53
N PRO A 125 4.22 -9.29 28.96
CA PRO A 125 3.56 -10.27 28.11
C PRO A 125 3.03 -9.68 26.81
N ASP A 126 3.17 -10.43 25.71
CA ASP A 126 2.62 -10.07 24.41
C ASP A 126 1.51 -11.05 24.06
N ILE A 127 0.33 -10.52 23.74
CA ILE A 127 -0.81 -11.32 23.31
C ILE A 127 -1.07 -11.02 21.83
N VAL A 128 -0.86 -12.01 20.97
CA VAL A 128 -1.07 -11.94 19.53
C VAL A 128 -2.29 -12.78 19.17
N LEU A 129 -3.30 -12.13 18.61
CA LEU A 129 -4.53 -12.79 18.20
C LEU A 129 -4.40 -13.25 16.75
N VAL A 130 -4.70 -14.51 16.46
CA VAL A 130 -4.80 -15.00 15.09
C VAL A 130 -6.22 -15.51 14.85
N THR A 131 -6.89 -14.96 13.84
CA THR A 131 -8.28 -15.33 13.50
C THR A 131 -8.52 -15.09 12.01
N GLN A 132 -9.65 -15.57 11.48
CA GLN A 132 -10.05 -15.25 10.11
C GLN A 132 -10.57 -13.82 10.01
N ASN A 133 -11.52 -13.45 10.87
CA ASN A 133 -12.04 -12.10 10.99
C ASN A 133 -12.13 -11.70 12.48
N LEU A 134 -11.84 -10.44 12.79
CA LEU A 134 -12.03 -9.89 14.14
C LEU A 134 -13.50 -9.79 14.54
N GLU A 135 -14.41 -9.83 13.57
CA GLU A 135 -15.86 -9.87 13.83
C GLU A 135 -16.32 -11.17 14.47
N ASP A 136 -15.54 -12.24 14.35
CA ASP A 136 -15.80 -13.54 14.98
C ASP A 136 -15.45 -13.53 16.49
N ILE A 137 -14.80 -12.46 16.96
CA ILE A 137 -14.37 -12.27 18.34
C ILE A 137 -15.35 -11.34 19.07
N CYS A 138 -15.60 -11.63 20.35
CA CYS A 138 -16.46 -10.81 21.18
C CYS A 138 -15.95 -9.35 21.32
N ASN A 139 -16.86 -8.40 21.55
CA ASN A 139 -16.49 -6.99 21.57
C ASN A 139 -15.49 -6.65 22.68
N ALA A 140 -15.58 -7.32 23.84
CA ALA A 140 -14.70 -7.06 24.98
C ALA A 140 -13.23 -7.27 24.63
N VAL A 141 -12.91 -8.33 23.86
CA VAL A 141 -11.56 -8.65 23.41
C VAL A 141 -11.16 -7.80 22.21
N ARG A 142 -12.08 -7.65 21.24
CA ARG A 142 -11.82 -6.88 20.01
C ARG A 142 -11.45 -5.42 20.28
N THR A 143 -12.03 -4.78 21.31
CA THR A 143 -11.70 -3.38 21.64
C THR A 143 -10.30 -3.20 22.20
N MET A 144 -9.63 -4.26 22.65
CA MET A 144 -8.26 -4.22 23.14
C MET A 144 -7.21 -4.37 22.03
N VAL A 145 -7.64 -4.71 20.81
CA VAL A 145 -6.74 -4.78 19.65
C VAL A 145 -6.29 -3.39 19.25
N GLU A 146 -4.98 -3.19 19.19
CA GLU A 146 -4.34 -1.92 18.84
C GLU A 146 -3.74 -1.90 17.44
N THR A 147 -3.41 -3.06 16.90
CA THR A 147 -2.95 -3.17 15.51
C THR A 147 -3.61 -4.36 14.85
N THR A 148 -4.29 -4.14 13.73
CA THR A 148 -4.79 -5.23 12.89
C THR A 148 -3.88 -5.39 11.68
N ILE A 149 -3.37 -6.59 11.48
CA ILE A 149 -2.54 -7.00 10.34
C ILE A 149 -3.39 -7.88 9.43
N ILE A 150 -3.84 -7.34 8.30
CA ILE A 150 -4.68 -8.05 7.33
C ILE A 150 -3.78 -8.73 6.29
N CYS A 151 -3.78 -10.06 6.28
CA CYS A 151 -3.09 -10.88 5.29
C CYS A 151 -3.99 -11.14 4.08
N THR A 152 -3.51 -10.81 2.88
CA THR A 152 -4.26 -11.00 1.63
C THR A 152 -3.39 -11.67 0.56
N LYS A 153 -3.84 -12.81 0.03
CA LYS A 153 -3.14 -13.54 -1.03
C LYS A 153 -3.22 -12.77 -2.35
N LEU A 154 -2.10 -12.63 -3.07
CA LEU A 154 -2.04 -11.90 -4.33
C LEU A 154 -2.27 -12.80 -5.57
N THR A 155 -2.90 -13.97 -5.38
CA THR A 155 -3.20 -14.90 -6.48
C THR A 155 -4.15 -14.31 -7.52
N ALA A 156 -5.11 -13.45 -7.10
CA ALA A 156 -6.01 -12.77 -8.03
C ALA A 156 -5.28 -11.83 -9.02
N VAL A 157 -4.10 -11.34 -8.62
CA VAL A 157 -3.24 -10.47 -9.45
C VAL A 157 -2.18 -11.29 -10.22
N GLY A 158 -2.33 -12.62 -10.28
CA GLY A 158 -1.43 -13.52 -11.02
C GLY A 158 -0.09 -13.82 -10.35
N LYS A 159 0.18 -13.28 -9.14
CA LYS A 159 1.43 -13.52 -8.40
C LYS A 159 1.28 -14.68 -7.42
N LYS A 160 1.38 -15.91 -7.93
CA LYS A 160 1.43 -17.13 -7.10
C LYS A 160 2.60 -17.03 -6.11
N GLY A 161 2.37 -17.45 -4.85
CA GLY A 161 3.40 -17.45 -3.80
C GLY A 161 3.68 -16.11 -3.13
N ASN A 162 2.91 -15.06 -3.42
CA ASN A 162 3.02 -13.77 -2.74
C ASN A 162 1.72 -13.42 -2.00
N PHE A 163 1.87 -12.69 -0.91
CA PHE A 163 0.77 -12.07 -0.19
C PHE A 163 1.12 -10.63 0.20
N ARG A 164 0.13 -9.91 0.71
CA ARG A 164 0.25 -8.55 1.22
C ARG A 164 -0.16 -8.55 2.69
N ARG A 165 0.54 -7.75 3.51
CA ARG A 165 0.14 -7.46 4.88
C ARG A 165 -0.19 -5.99 4.98
N ASP A 166 -1.44 -5.66 5.28
CA ASP A 166 -1.88 -4.29 5.53
C ASP A 166 -2.03 -4.07 7.03
N TYR A 167 -1.36 -3.05 7.56
CA TYR A 167 -1.34 -2.72 8.98
C TYR A 167 -2.31 -1.57 9.23
N TYR A 168 -3.18 -1.74 10.21
CA TYR A 168 -4.17 -0.76 10.62
C TYR A 168 -4.12 -0.55 12.12
N GLU A 169 -4.41 0.67 12.56
CA GLU A 169 -4.57 1.03 13.95
C GLU A 169 -5.93 0.55 14.49
N GLY A 170 -5.90 -0.02 15.69
CA GLY A 170 -7.05 -0.57 16.38
C GLY A 170 -7.65 -1.81 15.71
N SER A 171 -8.86 -2.16 16.15
CA SER A 171 -9.66 -3.20 15.48
C SER A 171 -10.26 -2.70 14.15
N VAL A 172 -10.18 -3.58 13.16
CA VAL A 172 -10.76 -3.41 11.83
C VAL A 172 -11.84 -4.44 11.58
N LYS A 173 -12.91 -4.03 10.89
CA LYS A 173 -13.97 -4.93 10.41
C LYS A 173 -13.70 -5.34 8.96
N GLY A 174 -13.94 -6.60 8.64
CA GLY A 174 -13.72 -7.17 7.32
C GLY A 174 -12.25 -7.17 6.87
N PHE A 175 -12.04 -7.40 5.57
CA PHE A 175 -10.71 -7.55 4.96
C PHE A 175 -10.19 -6.27 4.27
N GLN A 176 -10.93 -5.17 4.41
CA GLN A 176 -10.53 -3.85 3.91
C GLN A 176 -10.77 -2.84 5.03
N GLY A 177 -9.68 -2.41 5.66
CA GLY A 177 -9.79 -1.43 6.73
C GLY A 177 -10.03 -0.02 6.24
N PRO A 178 -10.60 0.86 7.09
CA PRO A 178 -10.82 2.26 6.76
C PRO A 178 -9.47 2.97 6.55
N LYS A 179 -9.40 3.84 5.54
CA LYS A 179 -8.18 4.58 5.19
C LYS A 179 -7.63 5.42 6.36
N SER A 180 -8.52 5.93 7.22
CA SER A 180 -8.14 6.73 8.39
C SER A 180 -7.33 5.98 9.43
N LYS A 181 -7.46 4.64 9.49
CA LYS A 181 -6.72 3.78 10.41
C LYS A 181 -5.52 3.11 9.74
N PHE A 182 -5.28 3.35 8.45
CA PHE A 182 -4.22 2.67 7.72
C PHE A 182 -2.85 3.20 8.17
N ILE A 183 -1.93 2.29 8.51
CA ILE A 183 -0.58 2.62 8.94
C ILE A 183 0.40 2.42 7.78
N ARG A 184 0.49 1.20 7.25
CA ARG A 184 1.44 0.82 6.19
C ARG A 184 1.03 -0.50 5.53
N SER A 185 1.69 -0.84 4.43
CA SER A 185 1.52 -2.13 3.77
C SER A 185 2.87 -2.74 3.40
N ASP A 186 3.05 -4.03 3.70
CA ASP A 186 4.12 -4.82 3.12
C ASP A 186 3.62 -5.41 1.80
N HIS A 187 3.95 -4.73 0.71
CA HIS A 187 3.59 -5.19 -0.62
C HIS A 187 4.53 -6.33 -1.07
N MET A 188 3.95 -7.43 -1.56
CA MET A 188 4.70 -8.56 -2.15
C MET A 188 5.58 -9.34 -1.15
N VAL A 189 5.03 -9.67 0.01
CA VAL A 189 5.65 -10.62 0.93
C VAL A 189 5.69 -11.99 0.26
N LYS A 190 6.90 -12.52 0.04
CA LYS A 190 7.13 -13.86 -0.47
C LYS A 190 7.11 -14.85 0.68
N TYR A 191 6.53 -16.02 0.47
CA TYR A 191 6.75 -17.14 1.38
C TYR A 191 8.22 -17.57 1.27
N GLN A 192 9.00 -17.32 2.32
CA GLN A 192 10.38 -17.73 2.42
C GLN A 192 10.45 -19.19 2.86
N ALA A 193 11.30 -19.99 2.22
CA ALA A 193 11.43 -21.41 2.53
C ALA A 193 11.96 -21.62 3.95
N GLU A 194 12.83 -20.72 4.39
CA GLU A 194 13.50 -20.63 5.68
C GLU A 194 12.51 -20.46 6.83
N VAL A 195 11.39 -19.79 6.59
CA VAL A 195 10.30 -19.64 7.57
C VAL A 195 9.25 -20.73 7.39
N TRP A 196 8.95 -21.08 6.13
CA TRP A 196 7.93 -22.08 5.81
C TRP A 196 8.25 -23.46 6.41
N GLN A 197 9.53 -23.83 6.51
CA GLN A 197 9.97 -25.08 7.12
C GLN A 197 9.60 -25.24 8.60
N TYR A 198 9.34 -24.14 9.31
CA TYR A 198 8.93 -24.17 10.72
C TYR A 198 7.43 -24.37 10.91
N TYR A 199 6.65 -24.25 9.84
CA TYR A 199 5.20 -24.39 9.87
C TYR A 199 4.77 -25.79 9.41
N LYS A 200 3.93 -26.46 10.20
CA LYS A 200 3.34 -27.74 9.83
C LYS A 200 1.90 -27.49 9.35
N SER A 201 1.65 -27.58 8.04
CA SER A 201 0.30 -27.39 7.53
C SER A 201 -0.63 -28.50 8.05
N HIS A 202 -1.59 -28.14 8.89
CA HIS A 202 -2.73 -29.00 9.20
C HIS A 202 -3.67 -29.09 7.99
N THR A 203 -3.26 -29.80 6.95
CA THR A 203 -4.24 -30.59 6.22
C THR A 203 -4.53 -31.80 7.10
N LYS A 204 -5.61 -31.75 7.87
CA LYS A 204 -6.27 -32.98 8.37
C LYS A 204 -6.65 -33.79 7.14
N ALA A 205 -5.70 -34.60 6.69
CA ALA A 205 -5.80 -35.38 5.49
C ALA A 205 -4.83 -36.55 5.60
N SER A 206 -5.17 -37.46 6.51
CA SER A 206 -5.05 -38.87 6.20
C SER A 206 -5.86 -39.14 4.91
N GLY A 207 -5.21 -38.98 3.76
CA GLY A 207 -5.80 -39.16 2.42
C GLY A 207 -5.48 -37.97 1.52
N ASN A 208 -4.94 -38.23 0.33
CA ASN A 208 -4.60 -37.23 -0.68
C ASN A 208 -5.64 -36.10 -0.76
N VAL A 209 -5.33 -34.91 -0.23
CA VAL A 209 -6.07 -33.69 -0.56
C VAL A 209 -5.74 -33.38 -2.01
N THR A 210 -6.57 -33.88 -2.91
CA THR A 210 -6.69 -33.29 -4.24
C THR A 210 -7.02 -31.82 -4.00
N ALA A 211 -6.09 -30.94 -4.35
CA ALA A 211 -6.33 -29.50 -4.35
C ALA A 211 -7.63 -29.29 -5.13
N VAL A 212 -8.70 -28.88 -4.42
CA VAL A 212 -9.97 -28.56 -5.08
C VAL A 212 -9.67 -27.42 -6.04
N ASN A 213 -9.72 -27.74 -7.34
CA ASN A 213 -9.51 -26.78 -8.41
C ASN A 213 -10.70 -25.81 -8.41
N ASN A 214 -10.62 -24.77 -7.58
CA ASN A 214 -11.52 -23.62 -7.62
C ASN A 214 -11.18 -22.68 -8.80
N THR A 215 -10.71 -23.24 -9.92
CA THR A 215 -10.44 -22.52 -11.17
C THR A 215 -11.70 -21.88 -11.75
N GLY A 216 -12.89 -22.35 -11.38
CA GLY A 216 -14.18 -21.80 -11.81
C GLY A 216 -14.67 -20.59 -11.01
N VAL A 217 -14.18 -20.32 -9.79
CA VAL A 217 -14.81 -19.31 -8.90
C VAL A 217 -13.94 -18.06 -8.71
N VAL A 218 -12.60 -18.13 -8.77
CA VAL A 218 -11.75 -16.94 -8.56
C VAL A 218 -10.48 -17.00 -9.40
N SER A 219 -10.58 -16.70 -10.70
CA SER A 219 -9.42 -16.25 -11.48
C SER A 219 -9.87 -15.47 -12.71
N ALA A 220 -10.56 -14.35 -12.49
CA ALA A 220 -10.40 -13.23 -13.41
C ALA A 220 -8.99 -12.65 -13.18
N THR A 221 -7.97 -13.39 -13.62
CA THR A 221 -6.63 -12.82 -13.79
C THR A 221 -6.84 -11.61 -14.69
N VAL A 222 -6.70 -10.40 -14.15
CA VAL A 222 -7.04 -9.14 -14.84
C VAL A 222 -6.36 -9.06 -16.22
N PHE A 223 -5.18 -9.67 -16.35
CA PHE A 223 -4.40 -9.77 -17.59
C PHE A 223 -4.90 -10.80 -18.62
N ASN A 224 -5.75 -11.74 -18.23
CA ASN A 224 -6.40 -12.70 -19.14
C ASN A 224 -7.83 -12.29 -19.51
N GLY A 225 -8.33 -11.16 -18.98
CA GLY A 225 -9.62 -10.61 -19.38
C GLY A 225 -9.62 -10.27 -20.86
N LEU A 226 -10.70 -10.64 -21.56
CA LEU A 226 -10.88 -10.35 -22.99
C LEU A 226 -10.67 -8.86 -23.29
N GLY A 227 -11.16 -7.97 -22.42
CA GLY A 227 -10.98 -6.52 -22.51
C GLY A 227 -9.52 -6.05 -22.41
N PHE A 228 -8.67 -6.72 -21.62
CA PHE A 228 -7.24 -6.39 -21.55
C PHE A 228 -6.52 -6.77 -22.85
N LYS A 229 -6.85 -7.94 -23.43
CA LYS A 229 -6.32 -8.37 -24.73
C LYS A 229 -6.74 -7.43 -25.87
N PHE A 230 -8.01 -7.01 -25.88
CA PHE A 230 -8.50 -6.00 -26.83
C PHE A 230 -7.83 -4.64 -26.63
N GLY A 231 -7.64 -4.19 -25.39
CA GLY A 231 -6.95 -2.94 -25.07
C GLY A 231 -5.49 -2.93 -25.53
N VAL A 232 -4.75 -4.01 -25.29
CA VAL A 232 -3.37 -4.18 -25.78
C VAL A 232 -3.35 -4.21 -27.32
N GLY A 233 -4.29 -4.92 -27.95
CA GLY A 233 -4.41 -4.96 -29.41
C GLY A 233 -4.67 -3.57 -30.02
N LEU A 234 -5.58 -2.79 -29.43
CA LEU A 234 -5.85 -1.40 -29.84
C LEU A 234 -4.63 -0.50 -29.67
N LEU A 235 -3.90 -0.62 -28.56
CA LEU A 235 -2.70 0.17 -28.31
C LEU A 235 -1.61 -0.15 -29.34
N VAL A 236 -1.38 -1.42 -29.66
CA VAL A 236 -0.44 -1.82 -30.71
C VAL A 236 -0.89 -1.29 -32.08
N LEU A 237 -2.19 -1.32 -32.38
CA LEU A 237 -2.74 -0.77 -33.63
C LEU A 237 -2.54 0.76 -33.72
N PHE A 238 -2.78 1.50 -32.63
CA PHE A 238 -2.53 2.94 -32.60
C PHE A 238 -1.05 3.28 -32.79
N VAL A 239 -0.15 2.52 -32.15
CA VAL A 239 1.30 2.69 -32.34
C VAL A 239 1.69 2.38 -33.78
N ALA A 240 1.17 1.30 -34.36
CA ALA A 240 1.44 0.95 -35.76
C ALA A 240 0.92 2.02 -36.74
N MET A 241 -0.28 2.58 -36.51
CA MET A 241 -0.82 3.69 -37.31
C MET A 241 -0.01 4.98 -37.15
N ALA A 242 0.47 5.28 -35.94
CA ALA A 242 1.33 6.45 -35.70
C ALA A 242 2.68 6.31 -36.42
N VAL A 243 3.31 5.13 -36.35
CA VAL A 243 4.56 4.84 -37.05
C VAL A 243 4.35 4.88 -38.57
N TRP A 244 3.28 4.27 -39.08
CA TRP A 244 2.95 4.31 -40.50
C TRP A 244 2.67 5.75 -40.99
N GLY A 245 1.93 6.53 -40.21
CA GLY A 245 1.68 7.95 -40.48
C GLY A 245 2.96 8.77 -40.52
N TYR A 246 3.89 8.53 -39.59
CA TYR A 246 5.20 9.18 -39.55
C TYR A 246 6.08 8.84 -40.74
N VAL A 247 6.17 7.56 -41.12
CA VAL A 247 6.95 7.13 -42.30
C VAL A 247 6.37 7.75 -43.58
N LYS A 248 5.05 7.75 -43.73
CA LYS A 248 4.40 8.32 -44.91
C LYS A 248 4.58 9.84 -45.01
N THR A 249 4.49 10.57 -43.90
CA THR A 249 4.74 12.02 -43.91
C THR A 249 6.21 12.35 -44.13
N ALA A 250 7.15 11.54 -43.64
CA ALA A 250 8.57 11.68 -43.94
C ALA A 250 8.85 11.50 -45.45
N ASP A 251 8.29 10.46 -46.07
CA ASP A 251 8.40 10.21 -47.52
C ASP A 251 7.80 11.35 -48.36
N ASP A 252 6.68 11.92 -47.93
CA ASP A 252 6.02 13.03 -48.62
C ASP A 252 6.79 14.35 -48.46
N VAL A 253 7.41 14.59 -47.30
CA VAL A 253 8.27 15.78 -47.06
C VAL A 253 9.54 15.71 -47.91
N GLU A 254 10.15 14.53 -48.07
CA GLU A 254 11.33 14.33 -48.91
C GLU A 254 11.01 14.55 -50.41
N LYS A 255 9.82 14.15 -50.86
CA LYS A 255 9.33 14.43 -52.22
C LYS A 255 9.04 15.90 -52.47
N MET A 256 8.63 16.66 -51.45
CA MET A 256 8.39 18.10 -51.58
C MET A 256 9.67 18.95 -51.52
N THR A 257 10.73 18.45 -50.88
CA THR A 257 12.02 19.18 -50.81
C THR A 257 12.86 19.09 -52.09
N GLN A 258 12.57 18.15 -53.00
CA GLN A 258 13.30 18.01 -54.26
C GLN A 258 12.82 18.92 -55.41
N LYS A 259 11.75 19.74 -55.24
CA LYS A 259 11.20 20.52 -56.37
C LYS A 259 11.01 22.01 -56.09
N LYS A 260 12.13 22.76 -56.07
CA LYS A 260 12.20 24.14 -56.64
C LYS A 260 13.63 24.72 -56.60
N PRO A 261 14.24 25.10 -57.74
CA PRO A 261 15.26 26.14 -57.78
C PRO A 261 14.60 27.51 -57.63
N ILE A 262 15.24 28.38 -56.84
CA ILE A 262 14.82 29.73 -56.51
C ILE A 262 15.28 30.67 -57.63
N GLU A 263 14.34 31.38 -58.27
CA GLU A 263 14.64 32.51 -59.14
C GLU A 263 14.19 33.80 -58.42
N ARG A 264 15.16 34.70 -58.16
CA ARG A 264 14.92 36.02 -57.56
C ARG A 264 14.77 37.06 -58.67
N PRO A 265 13.75 37.92 -58.58
CA PRO A 265 13.94 39.32 -58.96
C PRO A 265 13.57 40.30 -57.84
N ALA A 266 14.20 41.47 -57.90
CA ALA A 266 14.26 42.53 -56.91
C ALA A 266 12.99 43.41 -56.81
N MET A 267 12.83 44.08 -55.66
CA MET A 267 11.88 45.19 -55.44
C MET A 267 12.41 46.50 -56.09
N PRO A 268 11.56 47.50 -56.40
CA PRO A 268 11.25 48.53 -55.39
C PRO A 268 9.84 49.19 -55.41
N ALA A 269 9.50 49.74 -54.24
CA ALA A 269 8.81 51.00 -53.89
C ALA A 269 7.32 51.30 -54.24
N THR A 270 6.51 51.34 -53.15
CA THR A 270 5.64 52.44 -52.65
C THR A 270 4.60 53.12 -53.56
N VAL A 271 3.31 53.16 -53.13
CA VAL A 271 2.47 54.37 -52.91
C VAL A 271 1.14 54.00 -52.18
N ASN A 272 0.77 54.86 -51.22
CA ASN A 272 -0.44 54.87 -50.39
C ASN A 272 -1.72 55.35 -51.12
N ALA A 273 -2.92 54.90 -50.69
CA ALA A 273 -4.08 55.79 -50.36
C ALA A 273 -5.35 55.06 -49.83
N ARG A 274 -5.63 55.26 -48.52
CA ARG A 274 -6.90 55.60 -47.79
C ARG A 274 -8.28 54.95 -48.09
N THR A 275 -8.77 54.17 -47.09
CA THR A 275 -10.04 54.22 -46.25
C THR A 275 -11.44 54.46 -46.85
N PRO A 276 -12.61 54.11 -46.19
CA PRO A 276 -12.85 53.55 -44.83
C PRO A 276 -13.98 52.46 -44.58
N GLN A 277 -13.89 51.82 -43.39
CA GLN A 277 -14.93 51.30 -42.44
C GLN A 277 -15.86 50.08 -42.77
N PRO A 278 -16.48 49.39 -41.77
CA PRO A 278 -16.26 49.37 -40.30
C PRO A 278 -16.16 47.96 -39.63
N GLN A 279 -15.41 47.97 -38.52
CA GLN A 279 -15.45 47.17 -37.28
C GLN A 279 -16.26 45.85 -37.20
N ASN A 280 -15.53 44.78 -36.85
CA ASN A 280 -15.86 43.97 -35.67
C ASN A 280 -14.57 43.41 -35.08
N GLN A 281 -14.17 43.90 -33.89
CA GLN A 281 -13.04 43.39 -33.13
C GLN A 281 -13.42 42.08 -32.43
N PRO A 282 -12.68 40.98 -32.61
CA PRO A 282 -12.54 39.95 -31.61
C PRO A 282 -11.39 40.32 -30.66
N LYS A 283 -11.70 40.26 -29.37
CA LYS A 283 -10.85 40.28 -28.17
C LYS A 283 -9.41 39.75 -28.43
N PRO A 284 -8.35 40.43 -27.93
CA PRO A 284 -6.97 39.99 -28.14
C PRO A 284 -6.77 38.60 -27.51
N THR A 285 -6.37 37.64 -28.33
CA THR A 285 -5.88 36.34 -27.88
C THR A 285 -4.55 36.59 -27.17
N PRO A 286 -4.39 36.24 -25.89
CA PRO A 286 -3.14 36.49 -25.18
C PRO A 286 -2.03 35.65 -25.83
N SER A 287 -0.96 36.33 -26.26
CA SER A 287 0.24 35.68 -26.79
C SER A 287 0.95 34.93 -25.65
N VAL A 288 1.20 33.64 -25.83
CA VAL A 288 1.97 32.81 -24.89
C VAL A 288 3.35 33.45 -24.67
N SER A 289 3.77 33.55 -23.41
CA SER A 289 5.03 34.23 -23.05
C SER A 289 6.27 33.50 -23.58
N SER A 290 7.23 34.25 -24.13
CA SER A 290 8.57 33.75 -24.49
C SER A 290 9.62 33.91 -23.37
N SER A 291 9.28 34.63 -22.30
CA SER A 291 10.22 35.02 -21.23
C SER A 291 9.87 34.47 -19.84
N TYR A 292 8.62 34.06 -19.64
CA TYR A 292 8.10 33.61 -18.36
C TYR A 292 7.61 32.16 -18.44
N ARG A 293 7.85 31.40 -17.38
CA ARG A 293 7.42 30.00 -17.23
C ARG A 293 6.75 29.77 -15.89
N LEU A 294 5.67 28.99 -15.85
CA LEU A 294 5.05 28.56 -14.60
C LEU A 294 5.90 27.44 -13.97
N ALA A 295 6.59 27.73 -12.87
CA ALA A 295 7.46 26.78 -12.16
C ALA A 295 6.67 25.85 -11.24
N GLY A 296 5.59 26.34 -10.63
CA GLY A 296 4.73 25.54 -9.75
C GLY A 296 3.64 26.36 -9.07
N ILE A 297 2.68 25.66 -8.45
CA ILE A 297 1.62 26.27 -7.65
C ILE A 297 1.60 25.60 -6.28
N TYR A 298 1.66 26.39 -5.22
CA TYR A 298 1.56 25.94 -3.84
C TYR A 298 0.17 26.26 -3.32
N VAL A 299 -0.57 25.22 -2.91
CA VAL A 299 -1.90 25.37 -2.30
C VAL A 299 -1.71 25.31 -0.79
N LEU A 300 -1.97 26.43 -0.12
CA LEU A 300 -1.96 26.56 1.34
C LEU A 300 -3.41 26.62 1.85
N PRO A 301 -3.67 26.29 3.12
CA PRO A 301 -4.98 26.50 3.72
C PRO A 301 -5.35 28.00 3.68
N GLY A 302 -6.30 28.37 2.80
CA GLY A 302 -6.80 29.74 2.67
C GLY A 302 -6.07 30.65 1.66
N SER A 303 -5.03 30.19 0.97
CA SER A 303 -4.39 30.94 -0.13
C SER A 303 -3.69 30.01 -1.12
N SER A 304 -3.58 30.41 -2.39
CA SER A 304 -2.80 29.67 -3.39
C SER A 304 -1.81 30.60 -4.06
N ILE A 305 -0.55 30.17 -4.17
CA ILE A 305 0.55 30.99 -4.70
C ILE A 305 1.11 30.30 -5.94
N ALA A 306 1.13 30.98 -7.07
CA ALA A 306 1.82 30.53 -8.27
C ALA A 306 3.21 31.16 -8.33
N VAL A 307 4.20 30.36 -8.70
CA VAL A 307 5.59 30.77 -8.87
C VAL A 307 5.92 30.80 -10.35
N ILE A 308 6.27 31.98 -10.85
CA ILE A 308 6.70 32.23 -12.22
C ILE A 308 8.23 32.34 -12.23
N ALA A 309 8.89 31.53 -13.05
CA ALA A 309 10.31 31.65 -13.33
C ALA A 309 10.53 32.56 -14.54
N THR A 310 11.54 33.43 -14.44
CA THR A 310 12.07 34.24 -15.54
C THR A 310 13.24 33.50 -16.20
N ASN A 311 13.55 33.81 -17.46
CA ASN A 311 14.74 33.28 -18.14
C ASN A 311 16.05 33.61 -17.40
N ASP A 312 16.09 34.69 -16.61
CA ASP A 312 17.26 35.11 -15.81
C ASP A 312 17.40 34.36 -14.48
N GLY A 313 16.61 33.30 -14.25
CA GLY A 313 16.67 32.47 -13.04
C GLY A 313 15.98 33.07 -11.80
N ARG A 314 15.35 34.25 -11.91
CA ARG A 314 14.56 34.84 -10.83
C ARG A 314 13.16 34.22 -10.76
N SER A 315 12.61 34.11 -9.56
CA SER A 315 11.24 33.65 -9.32
C SER A 315 10.34 34.78 -8.80
N ILE A 316 9.19 34.97 -9.44
CA ILE A 316 8.14 35.91 -9.05
C ILE A 316 6.96 35.11 -8.47
N ARG A 317 6.34 35.60 -7.40
CA ARG A 317 5.19 34.95 -6.75
C ARG A 317 3.93 35.79 -7.01
N ILE A 318 2.88 35.14 -7.50
CA ILE A 318 1.57 35.77 -7.72
C ILE A 318 0.46 34.96 -7.04
N ASP A 319 -0.65 35.61 -6.72
CA ASP A 319 -1.84 34.95 -6.17
C ASP A 319 -2.52 34.10 -7.25
N ALA A 320 -2.46 32.78 -7.09
CA ALA A 320 -2.98 31.85 -8.07
C ALA A 320 -4.51 31.89 -8.16
N THR A 321 -5.22 32.29 -7.10
CA THR A 321 -6.68 32.34 -7.14
C THR A 321 -7.23 33.48 -7.99
N LYS A 322 -6.42 34.52 -8.22
CA LYS A 322 -6.81 35.71 -9.00
C LYS A 322 -6.26 35.71 -10.42
N HIS A 323 -5.10 35.09 -10.60
CA HIS A 323 -4.33 35.23 -11.83
C HIS A 323 -4.12 33.91 -12.58
N CYS A 324 -4.53 32.76 -12.02
CA CYS A 324 -4.38 31.47 -12.70
C CYS A 324 -5.73 30.83 -13.01
N HIS A 325 -5.80 30.25 -14.21
CA HIS A 325 -6.95 29.50 -14.70
C HIS A 325 -6.63 28.02 -14.69
N LEU A 326 -7.52 27.24 -14.09
CA LEU A 326 -7.46 25.78 -14.06
C LEU A 326 -8.37 25.21 -15.14
N ASP A 327 -7.85 25.10 -16.35
CA ASP A 327 -8.49 24.33 -17.43
C ASP A 327 -7.81 22.96 -17.57
N ILE A 328 -7.86 22.35 -18.76
CA ILE A 328 -7.16 21.10 -19.09
C ILE A 328 -5.66 21.19 -18.76
N GLU A 329 -5.10 22.42 -18.74
CA GLU A 329 -3.75 22.73 -18.28
C GLU A 329 -3.75 23.96 -17.36
N TYR A 330 -2.81 23.99 -16.41
CA TYR A 330 -2.60 25.16 -15.55
C TYR A 330 -1.95 26.29 -16.36
N SER A 331 -2.64 27.42 -16.46
CA SER A 331 -2.13 28.65 -17.06
C SER A 331 -2.34 29.84 -16.13
N CYS A 332 -1.46 30.83 -16.19
CA CYS A 332 -1.59 32.06 -15.40
C CYS A 332 -1.40 33.28 -16.29
N ASP A 333 -2.21 34.31 -16.08
CA ASP A 333 -2.07 35.60 -16.74
C ASP A 333 -1.10 36.47 -15.94
N PHE A 334 0.02 36.83 -16.58
CA PHE A 334 1.05 37.67 -15.99
C PHE A 334 1.53 38.69 -17.04
N GLU A 335 1.49 39.98 -16.69
CA GLU A 335 1.85 41.08 -17.60
C GLU A 335 1.15 41.04 -18.98
N GLN A 336 -0.16 40.72 -19.00
CA GLN A 336 -0.97 40.56 -20.22
C GLN A 336 -0.52 39.42 -21.16
N GLN A 337 0.32 38.51 -20.65
CA GLN A 337 0.76 37.30 -21.34
C GLN A 337 0.24 36.06 -20.61
N THR A 338 -0.03 35.00 -21.36
CA THR A 338 -0.36 33.69 -20.77
C THR A 338 0.93 32.92 -20.51
N VAL A 339 1.12 32.55 -19.25
CA VAL A 339 2.28 31.80 -18.75
C VAL A 339 1.84 30.38 -18.40
N THR A 340 2.50 29.39 -19.01
CA THR A 340 2.22 27.96 -18.82
C THR A 340 3.51 27.24 -18.38
N ARG A 341 3.42 25.92 -18.15
CA ARG A 341 4.60 25.10 -17.81
C ARG A 341 5.60 24.96 -18.96
N TYR A 342 5.20 25.27 -20.18
CA TYR A 342 6.00 25.13 -21.41
C TYR A 342 6.23 26.48 -22.12
N SER A 343 5.72 27.58 -21.57
CA SER A 343 6.09 28.93 -21.99
C SER A 343 7.48 29.30 -21.45
N GLY A 344 8.12 30.32 -22.03
CA GLY A 344 9.50 30.67 -21.72
C GLY A 344 10.54 29.91 -22.57
N SER A 345 11.79 30.38 -22.56
CA SER A 345 12.85 29.74 -23.33
C SER A 345 13.22 28.39 -22.69
N SER A 346 13.35 27.34 -23.50
CA SER A 346 13.77 26.00 -23.09
C SER A 346 15.26 25.98 -22.74
N GLY A 347 15.60 26.50 -21.56
CA GLY A 347 16.95 26.53 -21.03
C GLY A 347 16.98 26.30 -19.53
N SER A 348 17.61 25.18 -19.13
CA SER A 348 17.98 24.79 -17.76
C SER A 348 16.86 24.29 -16.83
N SER A 349 16.94 23.00 -16.55
CA SER A 349 16.31 22.31 -15.43
C SER A 349 16.74 22.94 -14.10
N LEU A 350 15.76 23.35 -13.28
CA LEU A 350 16.00 23.71 -11.87
C LEU A 350 16.59 22.50 -11.13
N SER A 351 17.86 22.64 -10.72
CA SER A 351 18.53 21.74 -9.79
C SER A 351 17.93 21.90 -8.38
N VAL A 352 17.51 20.79 -7.78
CA VAL A 352 17.05 20.72 -6.38
C VAL A 352 18.26 20.92 -5.45
N PRO A 353 18.24 21.87 -4.48
CA PRO A 353 19.27 21.94 -3.45
C PRO A 353 19.22 20.68 -2.57
N LYS A 354 20.36 20.02 -2.40
CA LYS A 354 20.55 19.02 -1.34
C LYS A 354 20.60 19.77 -0.01
N ASP A 355 19.65 19.50 0.86
CA ASP A 355 19.72 19.95 2.25
C ASP A 355 20.92 19.27 2.94
N SER A 356 21.87 20.10 3.33
CA SER A 356 22.94 19.79 4.27
C SER A 356 22.35 19.68 5.67
N ALA A 357 22.45 18.50 6.27
CA ALA A 357 22.30 18.31 7.71
C ALA A 357 23.33 19.17 8.45
N GLY A 358 22.83 20.03 9.33
CA GLY A 358 23.56 20.71 10.40
C GLY A 358 22.84 20.45 11.69
#